data_AF-A0A4Q9HJ17-F1
#
_entry.id   AF-A0A4Q9HJ17-F1
#
_cell.length_a   1.000
_cell.length_b   1.000
_cell.length_c   1.000
_cell.angle_alpha   90.00
_cell.angle_beta   90.00
_cell.angle_gamma   90.00
#
_symmetry.space_group_name_H-M   'P 1'
#
loop_
_entity.id
_entity.type
_entity.pdbx_description
1 polymer ?
#
loop_
_entity_poly.entity_id
_entity_poly.type
_entity_poly.pdbx_seq_one_letter_code
_entity_poly.pdbx_strand_id
1 'polypeptide(L)'
;MEIGRAYFPPVGSPGGPVSLFVHEFDIGYLVHAGYPAPEDPTAPPSHPGGSNIAISKLNGDVTTLPNFPPESAVEVYRQWYRPSTS
;
A
#
# COMPACT_ATOMS: atom_id res chain seq x y z
N MET A 1 0.92 13.76 2.63
CA MET A 1 1.12 12.74 1.57
C MET A 1 -0.15 12.67 0.72
N GLU A 2 -0.29 13.55 -0.27
CA GLU A 2 -1.45 13.54 -1.19
C GLU A 2 -1.38 12.41 -2.22
N ILE A 3 -0.16 12.02 -2.62
CA ILE A 3 0.09 11.02 -3.67
C ILE A 3 -0.55 9.68 -3.32
N GLY A 4 -0.39 9.19 -2.08
CA GLY A 4 -0.97 7.91 -1.66
C GLY A 4 -2.50 7.86 -1.72
N ARG A 5 -3.19 8.99 -1.56
CA ARG A 5 -4.66 9.06 -1.64
C ARG A 5 -5.21 8.91 -3.07
N ALA A 6 -4.39 9.14 -4.09
CA ALA A 6 -4.80 8.94 -5.48
C ALA A 6 -4.90 7.46 -5.89
N TYR A 7 -4.24 6.57 -5.13
CA TYR A 7 -4.14 5.14 -5.44
C TYR A 7 -5.08 4.26 -4.61
N PHE A 8 -5.78 4.85 -3.63
CA PHE A 8 -6.77 4.15 -2.82
C PHE A 8 -8.11 4.88 -2.86
N PRO A 9 -9.23 4.16 -2.72
CA PRO A 9 -10.52 4.81 -2.50
C PRO A 9 -10.48 5.72 -1.26
N PRO A 10 -11.31 6.78 -1.20
CA PRO A 10 -11.38 7.64 -0.03
C PRO A 10 -11.66 6.84 1.24
N VAL A 11 -10.94 7.15 2.32
CA VAL A 11 -11.19 6.52 3.62
C VAL A 11 -12.64 6.77 4.04
N GLY A 12 -13.35 5.70 4.40
CA GLY A 12 -14.76 5.77 4.80
C GLY A 12 -15.77 5.81 3.64
N SER A 13 -15.33 5.67 2.38
CA SER A 13 -16.28 5.46 1.27
C SER A 13 -16.90 4.06 1.33
N PRO A 14 -18.12 3.84 0.81
CA PRO A 14 -18.71 2.50 0.69
C PRO A 14 -17.76 1.55 -0.04
N GLY A 15 -17.38 0.44 0.60
CA GLY A 15 -16.41 -0.54 0.05
C GLY A 15 -14.94 -0.08 0.04
N GLY A 16 -14.64 1.11 0.54
CA GLY A 16 -13.29 1.66 0.66
C GLY A 16 -12.58 1.28 1.97
N PRO A 17 -11.31 1.67 2.13
CA PRO A 17 -10.57 1.41 3.35
C PRO A 17 -11.14 2.19 4.54
N VAL A 18 -11.05 1.62 5.73
CA VAL A 18 -11.36 2.31 7.00
C VAL A 18 -10.18 3.17 7.48
N SER A 19 -8.98 2.87 7.00
CA SER A 19 -7.77 3.63 7.30
C SER A 19 -6.74 3.43 6.20
N LEU A 20 -5.89 4.45 5.99
CA LEU A 20 -4.65 4.30 5.24
C LEU A 20 -3.50 4.39 6.22
N PHE A 21 -2.63 3.40 6.18
CA PHE A 21 -1.43 3.34 7.00
C PHE A 21 -0.22 3.71 6.16
N VAL A 22 0.70 4.45 6.75
CA VAL A 22 1.97 4.83 6.14
C VAL A 22 3.09 4.27 7.02
N HIS A 23 3.94 3.45 6.44
CA HIS A 23 5.15 2.94 7.05
C HIS A 23 6.35 3.56 6.34
N GLU A 24 7.05 4.45 7.03
CA GLU A 24 8.28 5.06 6.52
C GLU A 24 9.46 4.08 6.68
N PHE A 25 10.29 3.97 5.65
CA PHE A 25 11.52 3.19 5.66
C PHE A 25 12.67 3.97 5.01
N ASP A 26 13.83 3.34 4.90
CA ASP A 26 15.10 3.96 4.47
C ASP A 26 14.98 4.69 3.12
N ILE A 27 14.52 4.01 2.07
CA ILE A 27 14.47 4.56 0.71
C ILE A 27 13.06 5.05 0.28
N GLY A 28 12.05 4.95 1.14
CA GLY A 28 10.68 5.24 0.73
C GLY A 28 9.63 5.27 1.84
N TYR A 29 8.38 5.35 1.41
CA TYR A 29 7.18 5.22 2.23
C TYR A 29 6.29 4.11 1.66
N LEU A 30 5.93 3.13 2.47
CA LEU A 30 4.95 2.12 2.12
C LEU A 30 3.57 2.60 2.59
N VAL A 31 2.59 2.63 1.71
CA VAL A 31 1.19 2.91 2.04
C VAL A 31 0.37 1.65 1.81
N HIS A 32 -0.47 1.31 2.78
CA HIS A 32 -1.41 0.21 2.65
C HIS A 32 -2.77 0.57 3.22
N ALA A 33 -3.79 -0.07 2.67
CA ALA A 33 -5.17 0.08 3.09
C ALA A 33 -5.51 -0.88 4.23
N GLY A 34 -6.07 -0.34 5.31
CA GLY A 34 -6.78 -1.10 6.31
C GLY A 34 -8.23 -1.29 5.89
N TYR A 35 -8.66 -2.54 5.74
CA TYR A 35 -10.07 -2.88 5.52
C TYR A 35 -10.66 -3.41 6.83
N PRO A 36 -11.97 -3.22 7.05
CA PRO A 36 -12.63 -3.80 8.21
C PRO A 36 -12.50 -5.33 8.13
N ALA A 37 -12.31 -5.96 9.29
CA ALA A 37 -12.37 -7.41 9.36
C ALA A 37 -13.74 -7.85 8.82
N PRO A 38 -13.79 -8.89 7.98
CA PRO A 38 -15.07 -9.42 7.53
C PRO A 38 -15.88 -9.86 8.76
N GLU A 39 -17.17 -9.56 8.75
CA GLU A 39 -18.13 -9.97 9.79
C GLU A 39 -18.17 -11.48 9.97
N ASP A 40 -17.92 -12.22 8.88
CA ASP A 40 -17.69 -13.66 8.87
C ASP A 40 -16.22 -13.96 8.52
N PRO A 41 -15.41 -14.47 9.45
CA PRO A 41 -14.01 -14.82 9.20
C PRO A 41 -13.82 -16.00 8.25
N THR A 42 -14.90 -16.73 7.94
CA THR A 42 -14.89 -17.83 6.96
C THR A 42 -15.31 -17.36 5.57
N ALA A 43 -15.89 -16.16 5.45
CA ALA A 43 -16.21 -15.57 4.17
C ALA A 43 -14.92 -15.13 3.45
N PRO A 44 -14.78 -15.42 2.15
CA PRO A 44 -13.67 -14.88 1.38
C PRO A 44 -13.73 -13.34 1.43
N PRO A 45 -12.58 -12.66 1.53
CA PRO A 45 -12.56 -11.20 1.53
C PRO A 45 -13.25 -10.70 0.25
N SER A 46 -14.18 -9.77 0.42
CA SER A 46 -15.03 -9.24 -0.66
C SER A 46 -14.24 -8.53 -1.76
N HIS A 47 -12.99 -8.16 -1.49
CA HIS A 47 -12.04 -7.68 -2.47
C HIS A 47 -10.76 -8.53 -2.44
N PRO A 48 -10.26 -9.01 -3.60
CA PRO A 48 -8.98 -9.70 -3.65
C PRO A 48 -7.91 -8.73 -3.13
N GLY A 49 -7.19 -9.17 -2.10
CA GLY A 49 -6.33 -8.34 -1.24
C GLY A 49 -5.72 -7.13 -1.93
N GLY A 50 -6.09 -5.94 -1.44
CA GLY A 50 -5.67 -4.67 -2.02
C GLY A 50 -4.14 -4.55 -2.12
N SER A 51 -3.64 -3.85 -3.13
CA SER A 51 -2.20 -3.68 -3.31
C SER A 51 -1.60 -2.72 -2.28
N ASN A 52 -0.35 -2.96 -1.92
CA ASN A 52 0.45 -1.95 -1.24
C ASN A 52 1.03 -1.00 -2.31
N ILE A 53 1.38 0.22 -1.93
CA ILE A 53 2.17 1.12 -2.77
C ILE A 53 3.41 1.58 -2.02
N ALA A 54 4.55 1.59 -2.68
CA ALA A 54 5.76 2.23 -2.18
C ALA A 54 6.02 3.52 -2.95
N ILE A 55 6.35 4.58 -2.23
CA ILE A 55 6.74 5.87 -2.78
C ILE A 55 8.22 6.11 -2.48
N SER A 56 9.01 6.26 -3.53
CA SER A 56 10.44 6.56 -3.43
C SER A 56 10.65 7.92 -2.78
N LYS A 57 11.53 7.98 -1.77
CA LYS A 57 11.98 9.26 -1.20
C LYS A 57 12.90 10.03 -2.15
N LEU A 58 13.55 9.33 -3.08
CA LEU A 58 14.54 9.93 -3.98
C LEU A 58 13.88 10.87 -5.00
N ASN A 59 12.78 10.42 -5.60
CA ASN A 59 12.16 11.08 -6.74
C ASN A 59 10.62 11.06 -6.72
N GLY A 60 10.00 10.45 -5.70
CA GLY A 60 8.55 10.33 -5.61
C GLY A 60 7.93 9.25 -6.48
N ASP A 61 8.72 8.38 -7.13
CA ASP A 61 8.21 7.25 -7.93
C ASP A 61 7.28 6.37 -7.11
N VAL A 62 6.15 6.00 -7.70
CA VAL A 62 5.17 5.09 -7.08
C VAL A 62 5.30 3.71 -7.68
N THR A 63 5.44 2.69 -6.84
CA THR A 63 5.51 1.28 -7.23
C THR A 63 4.37 0.52 -6.55
N THR A 64 3.60 -0.24 -7.33
CA THR A 64 2.59 -1.16 -6.80
C THR A 64 3.26 -2.45 -6.33
N LEU A 65 2.91 -2.87 -5.13
CA LEU A 65 3.48 -4.03 -4.46
C LEU A 65 2.37 -5.03 -4.07
N PRO A 66 2.69 -6.33 -4.02
CA PRO A 66 1.78 -7.32 -3.47
C PRO A 66 1.39 -6.99 -2.03
N ASN A 67 0.21 -7.47 -1.62
CA ASN A 67 -0.35 -7.27 -0.28
C ASN A 67 0.34 -8.13 0.79
N PHE A 68 1.65 -7.94 0.95
CA PHE A 68 2.43 -8.58 1.99
C PHE A 68 2.44 -7.73 3.26
N PRO A 69 2.78 -8.33 4.43
CA PRO A 69 3.09 -7.56 5.62
C PRO A 69 4.12 -6.45 5.31
N PRO A 70 4.08 -5.32 6.03
CA PRO A 70 4.89 -4.15 5.69
C PRO A 70 6.37 -4.44 5.49
N GLU A 71 6.96 -5.26 6.37
CA GLU A 71 8.37 -5.62 6.29
C GLU A 71 8.70 -6.38 5.00
N SER A 72 7.93 -7.42 4.67
CA SER A 72 8.12 -8.19 3.43
C SER A 72 7.85 -7.35 2.18
N ALA A 73 6.87 -6.43 2.21
CA ALA A 73 6.61 -5.53 1.09
C ALA A 73 7.80 -4.56 0.86
N VAL A 74 8.42 -4.06 1.94
CA VAL A 74 9.64 -3.25 1.87
C VAL A 74 10.81 -4.05 1.28
N GLU A 75 10.96 -5.32 1.65
CA GLU A 75 12.00 -6.18 1.07
C GLU A 75 11.80 -6.40 -0.44
N VAL A 76 10.56 -6.67 -0.87
CA VAL A 76 10.22 -6.74 -2.30
C VAL A 76 10.56 -5.42 -2.99
N TYR A 77 10.21 -4.28 -2.39
CA TYR A 77 10.56 -2.99 -2.97
C TYR A 77 12.08 -2.82 -3.11
N ARG A 78 12.87 -3.13 -2.08
CA ARG A 78 14.34 -3.05 -2.13
C ARG A 78 14.94 -3.96 -3.21
N GLN A 79 14.36 -5.14 -3.41
CA GLN A 79 14.87 -6.10 -4.38
C GLN A 79 14.60 -5.68 -5.84
N TRP A 80 13.44 -5.10 -6.10
CA TRP A 80 12.96 -4.85 -7.47
C TRP A 80 13.03 -3.39 -7.90
N TYR A 81 13.00 -2.45 -6.96
CA TYR A 81 13.04 -1.03 -7.29
C TYR A 81 14.42 -0.65 -7.80
N ARG A 82 14.44 -0.20 -9.05
CA ARG A 82 15.59 0.52 -9.61
C ARG A 82 15.14 1.96 -9.82
N PRO A 83 15.83 2.93 -9.22
CA PRO A 83 15.49 4.33 -9.44
C PRO A 83 15.66 4.65 -10.92
N SER A 84 14.64 5.25 -11.51
CA SER A 84 14.75 5.86 -12.82
C SER A 84 15.80 6.97 -12.74
N THR A 85 16.95 6.79 -13.38
CA THR A 85 17.90 7.89 -13.62
C THR A 85 17.25 8.86 -14.61
N SER A 86 16.60 9.90 -14.10
CA SER A 86 16.31 11.13 -14.85
C SER A 86 17.48 12.10 -14.76
#